data_AF-B7HR78-F1
#
_entry.id   AF-B7HR78-F1
#
_cell.length_a   1.000
_cell.length_b   1.000
_cell.length_c   1.000
_cell.angle_alpha   90.00
_cell.angle_beta   90.00
_cell.angle_gamma   90.00
#
_symmetry.space_group_name_H-M   'P 1'
#
loop_
_entity.id
_entity.type
_entity.pdbx_description
1 polymer ?
#
loop_
_entity_poly.entity_id
_entity_poly.type
_entity_poly.pdbx_seq_one_letter_code
_entity_poly.pdbx_strand_id
1 'polypeptide(L)'
;MKANLSTIKKYLNSEENILSTLYCVINFGYMSRSGILAATNKRLLFCSDAMFRKGLKWEFKYTEIEDFSHTDGVVLEMSAIPFIKKITMNHGDDFIVFDNFSSPQNVQSFFKLVQSKQ
;
A
#
# COMPACT_ATOMS: atom_id res chain seq x y z
N MET A 1 16.47 -7.20 3.10
CA MET A 1 16.87 -5.93 2.45
C MET A 1 15.62 -5.08 2.29
N LYS A 2 15.65 -3.83 2.75
CA LYS A 2 14.49 -2.93 2.72
C LYS A 2 14.12 -2.58 1.27
N ALA A 3 12.87 -2.78 0.89
CA ALA A 3 12.38 -2.37 -0.42
C ALA A 3 12.38 -0.84 -0.54
N ASN A 4 12.75 -0.33 -1.71
CA ASN A 4 12.86 1.10 -1.95
C ASN A 4 12.47 1.47 -3.40
N LEU A 5 12.65 2.74 -3.75
CA LEU A 5 12.30 3.23 -5.09
C LEU A 5 13.03 2.47 -6.21
N SER A 6 14.29 2.06 -6.00
CA SER A 6 15.03 1.26 -6.99
C SER A 6 14.43 -0.13 -7.16
N THR A 7 13.82 -0.69 -6.10
CA THR A 7 13.09 -1.96 -6.17
C THR A 7 11.86 -1.82 -7.06
N ILE A 8 11.06 -0.76 -6.84
CA ILE A 8 9.86 -0.48 -7.66
C ILE A 8 10.23 -0.28 -9.13
N LYS A 9 11.26 0.53 -9.41
CA LYS A 9 11.70 0.85 -10.78
C LYS A 9 12.06 -0.38 -11.62
N LYS A 10 12.45 -1.51 -11.00
CA LYS A 10 12.74 -2.76 -11.72
C LYS A 10 11.51 -3.44 -12.31
N TYR A 11 10.32 -3.06 -11.85
CA TYR A 11 9.05 -3.68 -12.26
C TYR A 11 8.15 -2.72 -13.04
N LEU A 12 8.63 -1.51 -13.33
CA LEU A 12 7.92 -0.54 -14.15
C LEU A 12 8.16 -0.80 -15.63
N ASN A 13 7.10 -0.64 -16.42
CA ASN A 13 7.24 -0.54 -17.87
C ASN A 13 7.80 0.85 -18.24
N SER A 14 8.35 1.00 -19.45
CA SER A 14 8.97 2.25 -19.91
C SER A 14 8.03 3.47 -19.90
N GLU A 15 6.72 3.25 -19.99
CA GLU A 15 5.68 4.29 -19.97
C GLU A 15 5.08 4.54 -18.58
N GLU A 16 5.54 3.79 -17.57
CA GLU A 16 4.98 3.82 -16.21
C GLU A 16 5.80 4.74 -15.30
N ASN A 17 5.12 5.71 -14.70
CA ASN A 17 5.72 6.71 -13.81
C ASN A 17 5.17 6.55 -12.39
N ILE A 18 6.06 6.67 -11.41
CA ILE A 18 5.69 6.69 -9.99
C ILE A 18 5.17 8.08 -9.65
N LEU A 19 3.94 8.15 -9.12
CA LEU A 19 3.30 9.40 -8.72
C LEU A 19 3.46 9.65 -7.23
N SER A 20 3.37 8.61 -6.41
CA SER A 20 3.55 8.68 -4.96
C SER A 20 3.96 7.33 -4.38
N THR A 21 4.56 7.33 -3.20
CA THR A 21 4.93 6.10 -2.49
C THR A 21 4.64 6.20 -1.00
N LEU A 22 4.34 5.05 -0.39
CA LEU A 22 4.27 4.87 1.05
C LEU A 22 5.05 3.62 1.42
N TYR A 23 5.78 3.69 2.53
CA TYR A 23 6.34 2.50 3.14
C TYR A 23 5.37 2.01 4.23
N CYS A 24 4.95 0.75 4.16
CA CYS A 24 3.86 0.20 4.95
C CYS A 24 3.99 -1.33 5.09
N VAL A 25 3.05 -1.93 5.80
CA VAL A 25 2.82 -3.37 5.82
C VAL A 25 1.58 -3.68 4.99
N ILE A 26 1.67 -4.65 4.08
CA ILE A 26 0.51 -5.27 3.44
C ILE A 26 0.06 -6.47 4.26
N ASN A 27 -1.23 -6.57 4.50
CA ASN A 27 -1.89 -7.70 5.15
C ASN A 27 -2.95 -8.25 4.21
N PHE A 28 -2.89 -9.54 3.93
CA PHE A 28 -3.86 -10.26 3.12
C PHE A 28 -3.92 -11.72 3.59
N GLY A 29 -5.10 -12.17 4.04
CA GLY A 29 -5.27 -13.47 4.68
C GLY A 29 -4.34 -13.66 5.90
N TYR A 30 -3.57 -14.75 5.91
CA TYR A 30 -2.56 -15.03 6.95
C TYR A 30 -1.18 -14.42 6.67
N MET A 31 -1.03 -13.64 5.59
CA MET A 31 0.24 -13.05 5.21
C MET A 31 0.31 -11.58 5.61
N SER A 32 1.42 -11.23 6.26
CA SER A 32 1.79 -9.85 6.57
C SER A 32 3.25 -9.59 6.14
N ARG A 33 3.49 -8.52 5.38
CA ARG A 33 4.82 -8.18 4.85
C ARG A 33 5.05 -6.68 4.86
N SER A 34 6.18 -6.23 5.42
CA SER A 34 6.67 -4.87 5.23
C SER A 34 7.16 -4.64 3.80
N GLY A 35 7.01 -3.42 3.31
CA GLY A 35 7.43 -3.07 1.96
C GLY A 35 7.08 -1.65 1.55
N ILE A 36 7.31 -1.37 0.28
CA ILE A 36 6.97 -0.08 -0.36
C ILE A 36 5.77 -0.28 -1.28
N LEU A 37 4.73 0.52 -1.07
CA LEU A 37 3.58 0.68 -1.94
C LEU A 37 3.80 1.91 -2.83
N ALA A 38 3.65 1.73 -4.14
CA ALA A 38 3.73 2.81 -5.11
C ALA A 38 2.39 2.97 -5.84
N ALA A 39 1.90 4.20 -5.92
CA ALA A 39 0.88 4.59 -6.86
C ALA A 39 1.57 5.06 -8.14
N THR A 40 1.30 4.38 -9.26
CA THR A 40 1.81 4.76 -10.56
C THR A 40 0.72 5.42 -11.39
N ASN A 41 1.05 5.92 -12.58
CA ASN A 41 0.05 6.37 -13.54
C ASN A 41 -0.84 5.24 -14.10
N LYS A 42 -0.57 3.96 -13.78
CA LYS A 42 -1.28 2.80 -14.32
C LYS A 42 -1.90 1.88 -13.27
N ARG A 43 -1.32 1.77 -12.08
CA ARG A 43 -1.70 0.78 -11.05
C ARG A 43 -1.11 1.10 -9.68
N LEU A 44 -1.55 0.36 -8.68
CA LEU A 44 -0.78 0.17 -7.45
C LEU A 44 0.23 -0.98 -7.64
N LEU A 45 1.43 -0.78 -7.13
CA LEU A 45 2.49 -1.79 -7.08
C LEU A 45 3.08 -1.83 -5.67
N PHE A 46 2.95 -2.97 -5.00
CA PHE A 46 3.60 -3.23 -3.72
C PHE A 46 4.82 -4.11 -3.92
N CYS A 47 5.95 -3.77 -3.31
CA CYS A 47 7.15 -4.59 -3.25
C CYS A 47 7.54 -4.84 -1.80
N SER A 48 7.53 -6.11 -1.37
CA SER A 48 7.95 -6.46 -0.01
C SER A 48 9.44 -6.27 0.18
N ASP A 49 9.83 -6.05 1.42
CA ASP A 49 11.20 -6.30 1.85
C ASP A 49 11.61 -7.72 1.46
N ALA A 50 12.86 -7.85 1.02
CA ALA A 50 13.40 -9.16 0.66
C ALA A 50 13.80 -9.93 1.92
N MET A 51 13.20 -11.11 2.10
CA MET A 51 13.72 -12.17 2.96
C MET A 51 14.50 -13.16 2.08
N PHE A 52 15.69 -13.59 2.52
CA PHE A 52 16.53 -14.53 1.76
C PHE A 52 16.79 -14.12 0.30
N ARG A 53 16.99 -12.81 0.07
CA ARG A 53 17.23 -12.19 -1.26
C ARG A 53 16.08 -12.30 -2.27
N LYS A 54 14.91 -12.82 -1.89
CA LYS A 54 13.70 -12.81 -2.72
C LYS A 54 12.71 -11.80 -2.16
N GLY A 55 12.45 -10.73 -2.90
CA GLY A 55 11.33 -9.83 -2.66
C GLY A 55 10.10 -10.36 -3.39
N LEU A 56 8.91 -10.18 -2.80
CA LEU A 56 7.64 -10.44 -3.45
C LEU A 56 7.06 -9.14 -3.99
N LYS A 57 6.22 -9.22 -5.01
CA LYS A 57 5.48 -8.08 -5.55
C LYS A 57 4.01 -8.41 -5.74
N TRP A 58 3.18 -7.40 -5.60
CA TRP A 58 1.75 -7.45 -5.90
C TRP A 58 1.37 -6.23 -6.74
N GLU A 59 0.50 -6.45 -7.71
CA GLU A 59 0.10 -5.47 -8.71
C GLU A 59 -1.42 -5.39 -8.72
N PHE A 60 -1.97 -4.18 -8.56
CA PHE A 60 -3.41 -3.96 -8.50
C PHE A 60 -3.78 -2.89 -9.51
N LYS A 61 -4.46 -3.27 -10.61
CA LYS A 61 -4.95 -2.29 -11.58
C LYS A 61 -6.05 -1.46 -10.93
N TYR A 62 -6.07 -0.16 -11.18
CA TYR A 62 -7.08 0.71 -10.56
C TYR A 62 -8.52 0.27 -10.84
N THR A 63 -8.79 -0.24 -12.04
CA THR A 63 -10.11 -0.74 -12.46
C THR A 63 -10.56 -2.03 -11.77
N GLU A 64 -9.65 -2.72 -11.08
CA GLU A 64 -9.92 -3.99 -10.37
C GLU A 64 -9.98 -3.80 -8.85
N ILE A 65 -9.74 -2.57 -8.37
CA ILE A 65 -9.79 -2.25 -6.94
C ILE A 65 -11.22 -1.86 -6.58
N GLU A 66 -11.81 -2.61 -5.66
CA GLU A 66 -13.15 -2.38 -5.12
C GLU A 66 -13.06 -1.93 -3.65
N ASP A 67 -14.08 -1.22 -3.16
CA ASP A 67 -14.19 -0.77 -1.76
C ASP A 67 -12.94 -0.07 -1.19
N PHE A 68 -12.24 0.69 -2.04
CA PHE A 68 -11.03 1.43 -1.67
C PHE A 68 -11.35 2.51 -0.64
N SER A 69 -10.85 2.31 0.58
CA SER A 69 -11.22 3.11 1.74
C SER A 69 -10.00 3.41 2.60
N HIS A 70 -10.09 4.50 3.35
CA HIS A 70 -9.09 4.89 4.33
C HIS A 70 -9.78 5.09 5.68
N THR A 71 -9.11 4.71 6.74
CA THR A 71 -9.52 5.05 8.09
C THR A 71 -8.38 5.77 8.77
N ASP A 72 -8.67 6.96 9.31
CA ASP A 72 -7.72 7.63 10.19
C ASP A 72 -7.52 6.87 11.51
N GLY A 73 -8.36 5.88 11.83
CA GLY A 73 -8.38 5.20 13.12
C GLY A 73 -9.43 5.83 14.04
N VAL A 74 -9.94 5.06 15.00
CA VAL A 74 -10.92 5.56 15.98
C VAL A 74 -10.17 5.95 17.24
N VAL A 75 -10.32 7.19 17.69
CA VAL A 75 -9.93 7.59 19.05
C VAL A 75 -10.99 7.03 19.98
N LEU A 76 -10.72 5.90 20.63
CA LEU A 76 -11.56 5.41 21.72
C LEU A 76 -11.08 6.09 23.00
N GLU A 77 -11.86 7.06 23.51
CA GLU A 77 -11.55 7.85 24.71
C GLU A 77 -11.29 7.01 25.99
N MET A 78 -11.54 5.69 25.94
CA MET A 78 -11.50 4.79 27.10
C MET A 78 -10.29 3.84 27.14
N SER A 79 -9.36 3.88 26.18
CA SER A 79 -8.11 3.10 26.29
C SER A 79 -7.03 3.60 25.35
N ALA A 80 -5.77 3.48 25.76
CA ALA A 80 -4.57 3.80 24.98
C ALA A 80 -4.34 2.82 23.81
N ILE A 81 -5.38 2.55 23.01
CA ILE A 81 -5.27 1.72 21.83
C ILE A 81 -4.53 2.55 20.77
N PRO A 82 -3.36 2.08 20.28
CA PRO A 82 -2.58 2.83 19.32
C PRO A 82 -3.41 3.11 18.07
N PHE A 83 -3.38 4.37 17.67
CA PHE A 83 -3.96 4.89 16.44
C PHE A 83 -3.25 4.25 15.24
N ILE A 84 -3.87 3.25 14.60
CA ILE A 84 -3.31 2.61 13.40
C ILE A 84 -4.09 3.10 12.20
N LYS A 85 -3.52 4.05 11.45
CA LYS A 85 -4.02 4.44 10.13
C LYS A 85 -4.01 3.25 9.20
N LYS A 86 -5.06 3.10 8.39
CA LYS A 86 -5.20 2.01 7.42
C LYS A 86 -5.71 2.51 6.08
N ILE A 87 -5.26 1.87 5.01
CA ILE A 87 -5.91 1.86 3.70
C ILE A 87 -6.40 0.44 3.48
N THR A 88 -7.65 0.26 3.08
CA THR A 88 -8.27 -1.06 2.84
C THR A 88 -8.87 -1.12 1.46
N MET A 89 -8.87 -2.30 0.87
CA MET A 89 -9.45 -2.53 -0.46
C MET A 89 -9.80 -4.00 -0.68
N ASN A 90 -10.71 -4.23 -1.62
CA ASN A 90 -10.99 -5.54 -2.20
C ASN A 90 -10.29 -5.66 -3.56
N HIS A 91 -9.77 -6.84 -3.89
CA HIS A 91 -9.23 -7.18 -5.21
C HIS A 91 -9.60 -8.63 -5.54
N GLY A 92 -10.62 -8.85 -6.37
CA GLY A 92 -11.24 -10.17 -6.49
C GLY A 92 -11.86 -10.61 -5.16
N ASP A 93 -11.55 -11.84 -4.72
CA ASP A 93 -12.04 -12.37 -3.44
C ASP A 93 -11.19 -11.92 -2.23
N ASP A 94 -10.17 -11.09 -2.46
CA ASP A 94 -9.15 -10.78 -1.48
C ASP A 94 -9.40 -9.45 -0.78
N PHE A 95 -9.55 -9.47 0.55
CA PHE A 95 -9.55 -8.27 1.39
C PHE A 95 -8.12 -7.91 1.82
N ILE A 96 -7.66 -6.73 1.39
CA ILE A 96 -6.29 -6.26 1.58
C ILE A 96 -6.27 -5.04 2.49
N VAL A 97 -5.34 -5.06 3.46
CA VAL A 97 -5.13 -3.97 4.42
C VAL A 97 -3.69 -3.50 4.37
N PHE A 98 -3.49 -2.21 4.11
CA PHE A 98 -2.21 -1.54 4.29
C PHE A 98 -2.20 -0.75 5.59
N ASP A 99 -1.22 -1.00 6.44
CA ASP A 99 -1.07 -0.32 7.73
C ASP A 99 0.41 -0.11 8.10
N ASN A 100 0.66 0.29 9.36
CA ASN A 100 2.01 0.52 9.90
C ASN A 100 2.89 1.41 9.00
N PHE A 101 2.29 2.53 8.54
CA PHE A 101 2.93 3.45 7.62
C PHE A 101 4.14 4.15 8.27
N SER A 102 5.28 4.17 7.60
CA SER A 102 6.46 4.94 8.07
C SER A 102 6.28 6.46 7.94
N SER A 103 5.30 6.92 7.17
CA SER A 103 4.95 8.34 7.04
C SER A 103 3.43 8.53 7.07
N PRO A 104 2.79 8.37 8.25
CA PRO A 104 1.34 8.43 8.40
C PRO A 104 0.69 9.74 7.90
N GLN A 105 1.44 10.84 7.93
CA GLN A 105 1.01 12.16 7.44
C GLN A 105 0.78 12.19 5.91
N ASN A 106 1.43 11.30 5.16
CA ASN A 106 1.30 11.22 3.70
C ASN A 106 0.18 10.27 3.24
N VAL A 107 -0.45 9.55 4.17
CA VAL A 107 -1.47 8.53 3.85
C VAL A 107 -2.69 9.17 3.18
N GLN A 108 -3.14 10.32 3.68
CA GLN A 108 -4.33 11.00 3.13
C GLN A 108 -4.12 11.47 1.68
N SER A 109 -2.97 12.07 1.40
CA SER A 109 -2.65 12.56 0.05
C SER A 109 -2.43 11.39 -0.91
N PHE A 110 -1.79 10.32 -0.46
CA PHE A 110 -1.67 9.08 -1.24
C PHE A 110 -3.03 8.46 -1.55
N PHE A 111 -3.90 8.32 -0.55
CA PHE A 111 -5.25 7.78 -0.73
C PHE A 111 -6.05 8.58 -1.76
N LYS A 112 -6.11 9.92 -1.61
CA LYS A 112 -6.81 10.81 -2.55
C LYS A 112 -6.26 10.69 -3.97
N LEU A 113 -4.94 10.55 -4.12
CA LEU A 113 -4.32 10.34 -5.42
C LEU A 113 -4.81 9.04 -6.07
N VAL A 114 -4.81 7.92 -5.33
CA VAL A 114 -5.27 6.62 -5.85
C VAL A 114 -6.76 6.65 -6.20
N GLN A 115 -7.58 7.23 -5.32
CA GLN A 115 -9.01 7.36 -5.55
C GLN A 115 -9.33 8.17 -6.82
N SER A 116 -8.53 9.17 -7.17
CA SER A 116 -8.68 9.94 -8.41
C SER A 116 -8.34 9.16 -9.70
N LYS A 117 -7.85 7.92 -9.58
CA LYS A 117 -7.47 7.04 -10.70
C LYS A 117 -8.44 5.89 -10.92
N GLN A 118 -9.40 5.69 -10.02
CA GLN A 118 -10.53 4.77 -10.18
C GLN A 118 -11.60 5.45 -11.03
#